data_AF-A0A9P7BUF2-F1
#
_entry.id   AF-A0A9P7BUF2-F1
#
_cell.length_a   1.000
_cell.length_b   1.000
_cell.length_c   1.000
_cell.angle_alpha   90.00
_cell.angle_beta   90.00
_cell.angle_gamma   90.00
#
_symmetry.space_group_name_H-M   'P 1'
#
loop_
_entity.id
_entity.type
_entity.pdbx_description
1 polymer ?
#
loop_
_entity_poly.entity_id
_entity_poly.type
_entity_poly.pdbx_seq_one_letter_code
_entity_poly.pdbx_strand_id
1 'polypeptide(L)'
;MQFFYEDGQGRIVDENGVEPMDLVVDEEPFSIETISSRTQFLMNKTPDRPIHTMVPAAAEKHSEDVPMKLFNKRRYIFYSDDEKIRFFHLFFSKCLNVSAAARQLSIHVRAAQQWVNRYREDPESIFKKKKKPGRHRILG
;
A
#
# COMPACT_ATOMS: atom_id res chain seq x y z
N MET A 1 14.61 33.86 -0.13
CA MET A 1 16.03 34.28 -0.11
C MET A 1 16.30 34.67 1.32
N GLN A 2 17.21 33.98 2.01
CA GLN A 2 17.46 34.21 3.44
C GLN A 2 18.69 35.10 3.56
N PHE A 3 18.57 36.18 4.32
CA PHE A 3 19.61 37.18 4.52
C PHE A 3 20.15 37.08 5.94
N PHE A 4 21.47 37.16 6.08
CA PHE A 4 22.14 37.14 7.38
C PHE A 4 22.79 38.50 7.63
N TYR A 5 22.79 38.95 8.88
CA TYR A 5 23.41 40.20 9.31
C TYR A 5 24.09 40.02 10.67
N GLU A 6 25.02 40.91 10.99
CA GLU A 6 25.73 40.91 12.27
C GLU A 6 24.90 41.64 13.33
N ASP A 7 24.66 41.03 14.49
CA ASP A 7 23.81 41.54 15.58
C ASP A 7 24.46 42.64 16.44
N GLY A 8 25.67 43.09 16.06
CA GLY A 8 26.47 44.06 16.83
C GLY A 8 27.15 43.47 18.07
N GLN A 9 26.91 42.20 18.39
CA GLN A 9 27.64 41.43 19.40
C GLN A 9 28.66 40.48 18.76
N GLY A 10 28.88 40.61 17.45
CA GLY A 10 29.80 39.79 16.65
C GLY A 10 29.20 38.47 16.18
N ARG A 11 27.88 38.24 16.33
CA ARG A 11 27.22 37.02 15.87
C ARG A 11 26.47 37.29 14.57
N ILE A 12 26.54 36.34 13.64
CA ILE A 12 25.81 36.38 12.38
C ILE A 12 24.46 35.70 12.62
N VAL A 13 23.36 36.38 12.34
CA VAL A 13 21.99 35.88 12.57
C VAL A 13 21.11 36.12 11.36
N ASP A 14 20.05 35.34 11.21
CA ASP A 14 19.03 35.53 10.18
C ASP A 14 17.98 36.59 10.57
N GLU A 15 16.98 36.79 9.71
CA GLU A 15 15.86 37.71 9.94
C GLU A 15 15.06 37.41 11.22
N ASN A 16 15.12 36.17 11.72
CA ASN A 16 14.48 35.73 12.95
C ASN A 16 15.42 35.78 14.17
N GLY A 17 16.66 36.25 14.00
CA GLY A 17 17.67 36.30 15.05
C GLY A 17 18.30 34.95 15.37
N VAL A 18 18.17 33.97 14.46
CA VAL A 18 18.72 32.63 14.63
C VAL A 18 20.09 32.58 13.97
N GLU A 19 21.09 32.12 14.72
CA GLU A 19 22.44 31.89 14.23
C GLU A 19 22.42 30.72 13.22
N PRO A 20 23.01 30.87 12.03
CA PRO A 20 23.07 29.79 11.07
C PRO A 20 23.92 28.65 11.62
N MET A 21 23.48 27.42 11.34
CA MET A 21 24.28 26.24 11.66
C MET A 21 25.52 26.21 10.76
N ASP A 22 26.71 26.10 11.37
CA ASP A 22 27.95 25.88 10.63
C ASP A 22 27.87 24.57 9.86
N LEU A 23 28.03 24.65 8.54
CA LEU A 23 28.09 23.48 7.68
C LEU A 23 29.50 22.90 7.76
N VAL A 24 29.74 22.03 8.74
CA VAL A 24 30.99 21.26 8.82
C VAL A 24 30.94 20.21 7.71
N VAL A 25 31.58 20.51 6.58
CA VAL A 25 31.81 19.55 5.52
C VAL A 25 32.83 18.55 6.07
N ASP A 26 32.37 17.34 6.38
CA ASP A 26 33.28 16.25 6.72
C ASP A 26 34.11 15.95 5.47
N GLU A 27 35.44 16.03 5.57
CA GLU A 27 36.34 15.54 4.52
C GLU A 27 36.32 14.01 4.58
N GLU A 28 35.20 13.44 4.15
CA GLU A 28 34.96 12.01 4.18
C GLU A 28 35.95 11.34 3.20
N PRO A 29 36.79 10.39 3.65
CA PRO A 29 37.77 9.72 2.79
C PRO A 29 37.12 8.90 1.66
N PHE A 30 35.79 8.74 1.69
CA PHE A 30 34.99 8.04 0.68
C PHE A 30 33.85 8.94 0.21
N SER A 31 34.13 9.82 -0.75
CA SER A 31 33.10 10.65 -1.36
C SER A 31 32.05 9.80 -2.08
N ILE A 32 30.77 10.12 -1.87
CA ILE A 32 29.67 9.43 -2.56
C ILE A 32 29.64 9.88 -4.03
N GLU A 33 29.89 8.95 -4.94
CA GLU A 33 29.73 9.19 -6.38
C GLU A 33 28.26 9.04 -6.81
N THR A 34 27.81 9.92 -7.71
CA THR A 34 26.48 9.79 -8.31
C THR A 34 26.50 8.69 -9.38
N ILE A 35 25.96 7.52 -9.05
CA ILE A 35 25.99 6.32 -9.91
C ILE A 35 25.04 6.45 -11.12
N SER A 36 23.94 7.18 -10.98
CA SER A 36 22.99 7.42 -12.08
C SER A 36 22.13 8.66 -11.86
N SER A 37 21.92 9.44 -12.92
CA SER A 37 20.96 10.54 -12.93
C SER A 37 19.54 10.04 -13.19
N ARG A 38 18.55 10.83 -12.74
CA ARG A 38 17.12 10.56 -13.00
C ARG A 38 16.80 10.37 -14.48
N THR A 39 17.47 11.11 -15.37
CA THR A 39 17.26 10.97 -16.82
C THR A 39 17.80 9.64 -17.35
N GLN A 40 18.98 9.21 -16.87
CA GLN A 40 19.57 7.91 -17.23
C GLN A 40 18.67 6.76 -16.77
N PHE A 41 18.10 6.86 -15.56
CA PHE A 41 17.12 5.88 -15.08
C PHE A 41 15.89 5.79 -15.97
N LEU A 42 15.35 6.93 -16.41
CA LEU A 42 14.17 6.96 -17.28
C LEU A 42 14.44 6.41 -18.69
N MET A 43 15.63 6.67 -19.23
CA MET A 43 16.07 6.13 -20.53
C MET A 43 16.29 4.61 -20.47
N ASN A 44 16.83 4.11 -19.36
CA ASN A 44 17.12 2.69 -19.15
C ASN A 44 15.90 1.91 -18.64
N LYS A 45 14.79 2.59 -18.34
CA LYS A 45 13.56 1.94 -17.95
C LYS A 45 13.04 1.14 -19.15
N THR A 46 13.08 -0.18 -19.07
CA THR A 46 12.46 -1.05 -20.07
C THR A 46 11.01 -0.61 -20.25
N PRO A 47 10.51 -0.43 -21.49
CA PRO A 47 9.10 -0.16 -21.71
C PRO A 47 8.31 -1.27 -21.02
N ASP A 48 7.30 -0.89 -20.22
CA ASP A 48 6.36 -1.86 -19.66
C ASP A 48 5.85 -2.68 -20.84
N ARG A 49 6.24 -3.96 -20.91
CA ARG A 49 5.71 -4.85 -21.95
C ARG A 49 4.20 -4.73 -21.83
N PRO A 50 3.48 -4.41 -22.93
CA PRO A 50 2.04 -4.58 -22.90
C PRO A 50 1.81 -6.04 -22.52
N ILE A 51 1.22 -6.26 -21.35
CA ILE A 51 0.68 -7.57 -21.00
C ILE A 51 -0.23 -7.88 -22.18
N HIS A 52 0.18 -8.86 -22.99
CA HIS A 52 -0.59 -9.29 -24.14
C HIS A 52 -1.86 -9.92 -23.56
N THR A 53 -2.84 -9.07 -23.31
CA THR A 53 -4.21 -9.48 -23.07
C THR A 53 -4.59 -10.10 -24.41
N MET A 54 -4.64 -11.43 -24.45
CA MET A 54 -5.26 -12.14 -25.55
C MET A 54 -6.71 -11.67 -25.57
N VAL A 55 -7.01 -10.74 -26.47
CA VAL A 55 -8.37 -10.41 -26.87
C VAL A 55 -8.81 -11.56 -27.78
N PRO A 56 -9.84 -12.34 -27.44
CA PRO A 56 -10.58 -13.06 -28.46
C PRO A 56 -11.44 -12.02 -29.19
N ALA A 57 -11.21 -11.90 -30.49
CA ALA A 57 -12.03 -11.07 -31.36
C ALA A 57 -13.41 -11.71 -31.54
N ALA A 58 -14.44 -10.89 -31.31
CA ALA A 58 -15.81 -10.98 -31.81
C ALA A 58 -16.54 -12.33 -31.69
N ALA A 59 -17.34 -12.47 -30.62
CA ALA A 59 -18.65 -13.11 -30.72
C ALA A 59 -19.61 -12.50 -29.68
N GLU A 60 -20.57 -11.76 -30.23
CA GLU A 60 -21.92 -11.53 -29.71
C GLU A 60 -22.12 -10.83 -28.35
N LYS A 61 -22.93 -9.77 -28.43
CA LYS A 61 -23.50 -9.05 -27.31
C LYS A 61 -24.35 -10.01 -26.49
N HIS A 62 -23.77 -10.59 -25.45
CA HIS A 62 -24.52 -11.08 -24.33
C HIS A 62 -24.29 -10.13 -23.17
N SER A 63 -25.19 -9.15 -23.08
CA SER A 63 -25.56 -8.53 -21.82
C SER A 63 -26.19 -9.63 -20.95
N GLU A 64 -25.37 -10.56 -20.49
CA GLU A 64 -25.73 -11.33 -19.31
C GLU A 64 -25.48 -10.35 -18.16
N ASP A 65 -26.54 -9.61 -17.84
CA ASP A 65 -26.86 -9.31 -16.46
C ASP A 65 -26.72 -10.63 -15.71
N VAL A 66 -25.50 -10.93 -15.27
CA VAL A 66 -25.21 -12.13 -14.49
C VAL A 66 -26.19 -12.00 -13.35
N PRO A 67 -27.18 -12.89 -13.23
CA PRO A 67 -28.09 -12.80 -12.11
C PRO A 67 -27.17 -13.05 -10.93
N MET A 68 -26.86 -11.97 -10.20
CA MET A 68 -26.32 -12.02 -8.86
C MET A 68 -27.36 -12.81 -8.11
N LYS A 69 -27.19 -14.14 -8.12
CA LYS A 69 -28.18 -15.07 -7.63
C LYS A 69 -28.32 -14.68 -6.17
N LEU A 70 -29.42 -14.00 -5.87
CA LEU A 70 -29.81 -13.61 -4.54
C LEU A 70 -30.09 -14.93 -3.83
N PHE A 71 -29.02 -15.55 -3.35
CA PHE A 71 -29.11 -16.73 -2.51
C PHE A 71 -29.64 -16.25 -1.17
N ASN A 72 -30.96 -16.24 -1.10
CA ASN A 72 -31.76 -15.95 0.08
C ASN A 72 -31.49 -17.02 1.16
N LYS A 73 -30.42 -16.79 1.92
CA LYS A 73 -30.08 -17.23 3.28
C LYS A 73 -28.66 -16.74 3.48
N ARG A 74 -28.35 -16.07 4.60
CA ARG A 74 -27.02 -15.49 4.93
C ARG A 74 -25.90 -16.54 4.76
N ARG A 75 -25.43 -16.79 3.54
CA ARG A 75 -24.28 -17.65 3.25
C ARG A 75 -23.07 -16.82 3.62
N TYR A 76 -22.46 -17.17 4.73
CA TYR A 76 -21.22 -16.55 5.19
C TYR A 76 -20.16 -16.78 4.11
N ILE A 77 -19.72 -15.71 3.46
CA ILE A 77 -18.62 -15.76 2.49
C ILE A 77 -17.36 -16.01 3.31
N PHE A 78 -16.79 -17.21 3.15
CA PHE A 78 -15.53 -17.58 3.77
C PHE A 78 -14.41 -17.34 2.77
N TYR A 79 -13.46 -16.48 3.13
CA TYR A 79 -12.27 -16.23 2.33
C TYR A 79 -11.13 -17.12 2.82
N SER A 80 -10.41 -17.74 1.89
CA SER A 80 -9.25 -18.57 2.21
C SER A 80 -8.07 -17.70 2.67
N ASP A 81 -7.10 -18.31 3.35
CA ASP A 81 -5.89 -17.59 3.74
C ASP A 81 -5.06 -17.20 2.49
N ASP A 82 -5.12 -17.98 1.41
CA ASP A 82 -4.51 -17.63 0.11
C ASP A 82 -5.10 -16.34 -0.48
N GLU A 83 -6.42 -16.15 -0.41
CA GLU A 83 -7.08 -14.93 -0.89
C GLU A 83 -6.63 -13.70 -0.08
N LYS A 84 -6.47 -13.86 1.24
CA LYS A 84 -5.92 -12.81 2.12
C LYS A 84 -4.47 -12.50 1.76
N ILE A 85 -3.63 -13.52 1.56
CA ILE A 85 -2.22 -13.36 1.19
C ILE A 85 -2.12 -12.61 -0.15
N ARG A 86 -2.89 -13.03 -1.16
CA ARG A 86 -2.94 -12.35 -2.47
C ARG A 86 -3.41 -10.90 -2.34
N PHE A 87 -4.38 -10.63 -1.47
CA PHE A 87 -4.84 -9.28 -1.21
C PHE A 87 -3.72 -8.41 -0.60
N PHE A 88 -3.01 -8.88 0.43
CA PHE A 88 -1.93 -8.11 1.04
C PHE A 88 -0.73 -7.94 0.13
N HIS A 89 -0.44 -8.91 -0.72
CA HIS A 89 0.58 -8.75 -1.77
C HIS A 89 0.21 -7.62 -2.75
N LEU A 90 -1.06 -7.53 -3.17
CA LEU A 90 -1.52 -6.42 -4.00
C LEU A 90 -1.49 -5.08 -3.25
N PHE A 91 -1.85 -5.07 -1.97
CA PHE A 91 -1.90 -3.88 -1.14
C PHE A 91 -0.50 -3.31 -0.83
N PHE A 92 0.46 -4.15 -0.42
CA PHE A 92 1.81 -3.71 -0.05
C PHE A 92 2.78 -3.70 -1.24
N SER A 93 2.90 -4.79 -1.99
CA SER A 93 3.91 -4.90 -3.04
C SER A 93 3.58 -4.05 -4.27
N LYS A 94 2.28 -3.89 -4.59
CA LYS A 94 1.83 -3.08 -5.72
C LYS A 94 1.25 -1.71 -5.32
N CYS A 95 1.32 -1.35 -4.04
CA CYS A 95 0.80 -0.09 -3.48
C CYS A 95 -0.65 0.23 -3.89
N LEU A 96 -1.48 -0.79 -4.13
CA LEU A 96 -2.88 -0.57 -4.50
C LEU A 96 -3.68 -0.09 -3.30
N ASN A 97 -4.68 0.78 -3.56
CA ASN A 97 -5.65 1.10 -2.51
C ASN A 97 -6.54 -0.13 -2.20
N VAL A 98 -7.12 -0.15 -0.98
CA VAL A 98 -7.91 -1.28 -0.46
C VAL A 98 -9.00 -1.72 -1.44
N SER A 99 -9.72 -0.76 -2.02
CA SER A 99 -10.83 -1.01 -2.94
C SER A 99 -10.37 -1.60 -4.27
N ALA A 100 -9.25 -1.12 -4.82
CA ALA A 100 -8.68 -1.61 -6.07
C ALA A 100 -8.19 -3.05 -5.93
N ALA A 101 -7.43 -3.35 -4.86
CA ALA A 101 -6.97 -4.72 -4.58
C ALA A 101 -8.14 -5.68 -4.32
N ALA A 102 -9.18 -5.23 -3.61
CA ALA A 102 -10.38 -6.04 -3.34
C ALA A 102 -11.15 -6.35 -4.64
N ARG A 103 -11.39 -5.35 -5.49
CA ARG A 103 -12.07 -5.53 -6.78
C ARG A 103 -11.30 -6.45 -7.71
N GLN A 104 -9.97 -6.36 -7.74
CA GLN A 104 -9.13 -7.24 -8.56
C GLN A 104 -9.22 -8.71 -8.14
N LEU A 105 -9.51 -9.00 -6.88
CA LEU A 105 -9.66 -10.36 -6.35
C LEU A 105 -11.12 -10.78 -6.15
N SER A 106 -12.09 -9.99 -6.60
CA SER A 106 -13.53 -10.20 -6.35
C SER A 106 -13.88 -10.33 -4.86
N ILE A 107 -13.10 -9.70 -3.99
CA ILE A 107 -13.32 -9.64 -2.54
C ILE A 107 -14.24 -8.46 -2.25
N HIS A 108 -15.17 -8.64 -1.31
CA HIS A 108 -16.04 -7.55 -0.90
C HIS A 108 -15.23 -6.46 -0.21
N VAL A 109 -15.35 -5.22 -0.68
CA VAL A 109 -14.52 -4.08 -0.22
C VAL A 109 -14.59 -3.89 1.30
N ARG A 110 -15.76 -4.03 1.94
CA ARG A 110 -15.86 -3.96 3.41
C ARG A 110 -15.05 -5.05 4.13
N ALA A 111 -14.97 -6.25 3.58
CA ALA A 111 -14.19 -7.33 4.20
C ALA A 111 -12.69 -7.01 4.13
N ALA A 112 -12.23 -6.53 2.98
CA ALA A 112 -10.86 -6.06 2.81
C ALA A 112 -10.50 -4.88 3.74
N GLN A 113 -11.40 -3.92 3.92
CA GLN A 113 -11.21 -2.84 4.89
C GLN A 113 -11.09 -3.37 6.33
N GLN A 114 -11.95 -4.30 6.72
CA GLN A 114 -11.86 -4.95 8.04
C GLN A 114 -10.55 -5.72 8.22
N TRP A 115 -10.04 -6.35 7.17
CA TRP A 115 -8.74 -7.02 7.18
C TRP A 115 -7.60 -6.05 7.42
N VAL A 116 -7.57 -4.92 6.71
CA VAL A 116 -6.55 -3.89 6.91
C VAL A 116 -6.59 -3.31 8.32
N ASN A 117 -7.79 -3.06 8.86
CA ASN A 117 -7.93 -2.58 10.23
C ASN A 117 -7.38 -3.58 11.24
N ARG A 118 -7.76 -4.87 11.12
CA ARG A 118 -7.23 -5.93 11.99
C ARG A 118 -5.73 -6.12 11.84
N TYR A 119 -5.20 -6.00 10.62
CA TYR A 119 -3.78 -6.11 10.36
C TYR A 119 -2.99 -5.00 11.05
N ARG A 120 -3.54 -3.78 11.12
CA ARG A 120 -2.93 -2.66 11.86
C ARG A 120 -2.91 -2.89 13.38
N GLU A 121 -3.90 -3.61 13.90
CA GLU A 121 -3.97 -3.96 15.33
C GLU A 121 -3.04 -5.12 15.69
N ASP A 122 -3.16 -6.25 14.97
CA ASP A 122 -2.31 -7.44 15.11
C ASP A 122 -2.24 -8.17 13.75
N PRO A 123 -1.08 -8.13 13.05
CA PRO A 123 -0.94 -8.74 11.74
C PRO A 123 -1.10 -10.27 11.78
N GLU A 124 -0.79 -10.91 12.90
CA GLU A 124 -0.92 -12.37 13.04
C GLU A 124 -2.38 -12.79 13.29
N SER A 125 -3.21 -11.90 13.83
CA SER A 125 -4.63 -12.16 14.16
C SER A 125 -5.47 -12.48 12.93
N ILE A 126 -5.08 -11.99 11.76
CA ILE A 126 -5.88 -12.15 10.54
C ILE A 126 -5.93 -13.59 10.01
N PHE A 127 -4.88 -14.37 10.30
CA PHE A 127 -4.76 -15.78 9.92
C PHE A 127 -5.14 -16.71 11.08
N LYS A 128 -5.15 -16.20 12.33
CA LYS A 128 -5.57 -16.99 13.49
C LYS A 128 -7.06 -17.33 13.40
N LYS A 129 -7.36 -18.62 13.29
CA LYS A 129 -8.73 -19.13 13.42
C LYS A 129 -9.17 -18.97 14.88
N LYS A 130 -10.21 -18.18 15.13
CA LYS A 130 -10.79 -18.06 16.47
C LYS A 130 -11.28 -19.44 16.93
N LYS A 131 -10.72 -19.96 18.03
CA LYS A 131 -11.25 -21.15 18.69
C LYS A 131 -12.68 -20.83 19.15
N LYS A 132 -13.66 -21.60 18.70
CA LYS A 132 -15.05 -21.42 19.18
C LYS A 132 -15.07 -21.80 20.66
N PRO A 133 -15.45 -20.90 21.59
CA PRO A 133 -15.73 -21.35 22.94
C PRO A 133 -16.86 -22.38 22.85
N GLY A 134 -16.67 -23.53 23.49
CA GLY A 134 -17.67 -24.60 23.52
C GLY A 134 -19.01 -24.03 23.97
N ARG A 135 -20.12 -24.48 23.36
CA ARG A 135 -21.45 -24.08 23.84
C ARG A 135 -21.59 -24.55 25.27
N HIS A 136 -21.85 -23.62 26.19
CA HIS A 136 -22.20 -23.98 27.56
C HIS A 136 -23.46 -24.84 27.53
N ARG A 137 -23.38 -26.08 28.01
CA ARG A 137 -24.57 -26.88 28.30
C ARG A 137 -25.27 -26.19 29.46
N ILE A 138 -26.43 -25.59 29.17
CA ILE A 138 -27.36 -25.17 30.20
C ILE A 138 -27.81 -26.47 30.86
N LEU A 139 -27.34 -26.72 32.09
CA LEU A 139 -27.83 -27.81 32.92
C LEU A 139 -29.23 -27.37 33.40
N GLY A 140 -30.26 -28.07 32.91
CA GLY A 140 -31.61 -27.99 33.46
C GLY A 140 -31.78 -29.00 34.58
#